data_AF-A0A2W4II79-F1
#
_entry.id   AF-A0A2W4II79-F1
#
_cell.length_a   1.000
_cell.length_b   1.000
_cell.length_c   1.000
_cell.angle_alpha   90.00
_cell.angle_beta   90.00
_cell.angle_gamma   90.00
#
_symmetry.space_group_name_H-M   'P 1'
#
loop_
_entity.id
_entity.type
_entity.pdbx_description
1 polymer ?
#
loop_
_entity_poly.entity_id
_entity_poly.type
_entity_poly.pdbx_seq_one_letter_code
_entity_poly.pdbx_strand_id
1 'polypeptide(L)'
;MNLYHDIPLGNEDFSEINAILEIPKGSRVKYEFDYKTGALWVDRVGKTPIDYTFNYGDLPQTWNKGDNDPLDVIILCSQAIAPGVVVPLRVVGGLKMVDSGEDDYKILAVADDKFYSDIKDISDVNKKELEEIEYYMLHYKDLHGKKIELNGWDDKETAKKILAKCHEDYKKKFGK
;
A
#
# COMPACT_ATOMS: atom_id res chain seq x y z
N MET A 1 -20.69 -9.29 -0.22
CA MET A 1 -19.58 -8.80 -1.06
C MET A 1 -18.34 -8.79 -0.19
N ASN A 2 -17.28 -9.46 -0.64
CA ASN A 2 -15.98 -9.48 0.01
C ASN A 2 -15.07 -8.50 -0.74
N LEU A 3 -14.61 -7.45 -0.07
CA LEU A 3 -13.84 -6.38 -0.74
C LEU A 3 -12.55 -6.90 -1.39
N TYR A 4 -11.87 -7.85 -0.76
CA TYR A 4 -10.62 -8.41 -1.30
C TYR A 4 -10.83 -9.28 -2.52
N HIS A 5 -11.93 -10.04 -2.56
CA HIS A 5 -12.15 -11.00 -3.63
C HIS A 5 -13.04 -10.50 -4.77
N ASP A 6 -14.01 -9.62 -4.47
CA ASP A 6 -15.06 -9.23 -5.40
C ASP A 6 -14.77 -7.88 -6.09
N ILE A 7 -13.88 -7.06 -5.54
CA ILE A 7 -13.41 -5.83 -6.19
C ILE A 7 -12.29 -6.19 -7.18
N PRO A 8 -12.37 -5.75 -8.44
CA PRO A 8 -11.30 -5.99 -9.40
C PRO A 8 -10.06 -5.19 -8.99
N LEU A 9 -8.87 -5.79 -9.16
CA LEU A 9 -7.60 -5.10 -8.89
C LEU A 9 -7.47 -3.80 -9.70
N GLY A 10 -7.83 -3.81 -10.98
CA GLY A 10 -7.61 -2.66 -11.85
C GLY A 10 -7.85 -2.99 -13.32
N ASN A 11 -7.29 -2.15 -14.19
CA ASN A 11 -7.27 -2.40 -15.63
C ASN A 11 -6.21 -3.46 -16.01
N GLU A 12 -6.23 -3.91 -17.27
CA GLU A 12 -5.40 -5.03 -17.74
C GLU A 12 -3.90 -4.76 -17.66
N ASP A 13 -3.48 -3.49 -17.78
CA ASP A 13 -2.07 -3.11 -17.72
C ASP A 13 -1.62 -2.68 -16.31
N PHE A 14 -2.52 -2.71 -15.32
CA PHE A 14 -2.29 -2.28 -13.94
C PHE A 14 -1.80 -0.83 -13.81
N SER A 15 -2.07 0.03 -14.79
CA SER A 15 -1.78 1.46 -14.68
C SER A 15 -2.76 2.18 -13.75
N GLU A 16 -4.00 1.68 -13.68
CA GLU A 16 -5.06 2.14 -12.79
C GLU A 16 -5.56 0.95 -11.96
N ILE A 17 -5.55 1.11 -10.64
CA ILE A 17 -5.90 0.06 -9.68
C ILE A 17 -6.94 0.56 -8.67
N ASN A 18 -7.63 -0.36 -8.02
CA ASN A 18 -8.43 -0.10 -6.83
C ASN A 18 -7.62 -0.50 -5.61
N ALA A 19 -7.78 0.24 -4.52
CA ALA A 19 -7.25 -0.12 -3.20
C ALA A 19 -8.37 -0.10 -2.16
N ILE A 20 -8.24 -0.92 -1.14
CA ILE A 20 -9.11 -0.93 0.03
C ILE A 20 -8.39 -0.12 1.11
N LEU A 21 -8.89 1.07 1.43
CA LEU A 21 -8.22 1.92 2.41
C LEU A 21 -8.38 1.37 3.82
N GLU A 22 -7.28 1.23 4.55
CA GLU A 22 -7.27 0.82 5.94
C GLU A 22 -6.94 1.97 6.88
N ILE A 23 -5.90 2.74 6.56
CA ILE A 23 -5.32 3.71 7.48
C ILE A 23 -5.31 5.09 6.83
N PRO A 24 -6.11 6.03 7.36
CA PRO A 24 -6.11 7.41 6.89
C PRO A 24 -4.79 8.10 7.21
N LYS A 25 -4.37 8.99 6.32
CA LYS A 25 -3.31 9.97 6.60
C LYS A 25 -3.56 10.68 7.93
N GLY A 26 -2.51 10.80 8.75
CA GLY A 26 -2.54 11.41 10.08
C GLY A 26 -3.03 10.47 11.19
N SER A 27 -3.40 9.23 10.89
CA SER A 27 -3.72 8.25 11.92
C SER A 27 -2.45 7.70 12.58
N ARG A 28 -2.53 7.38 13.87
CA ARG A 28 -1.58 6.50 14.58
C ARG A 28 -2.16 5.11 14.86
N VAL A 29 -3.47 4.96 14.64
CA VAL A 29 -4.15 3.67 14.78
C VAL A 29 -3.89 2.88 13.52
N LYS A 30 -3.30 1.70 13.67
CA LYS A 30 -3.18 0.73 12.61
C LYS A 30 -4.44 -0.11 12.59
N TYR A 31 -5.21 0.11 11.54
CA TYR A 31 -6.33 -0.74 11.20
C TYR A 31 -5.88 -1.85 10.27
N GLU A 32 -6.61 -2.96 10.26
CA GLU A 32 -6.46 -4.05 9.30
C GLU A 32 -7.84 -4.61 8.93
N PHE A 33 -8.00 -4.96 7.66
CA PHE A 33 -9.18 -5.65 7.18
C PHE A 33 -9.10 -7.15 7.50
N ASP A 34 -10.09 -7.65 8.23
CA ASP A 34 -10.35 -9.08 8.28
C ASP A 34 -11.25 -9.47 7.11
N TYR A 35 -10.66 -9.93 6.02
CA TYR A 35 -11.39 -10.35 4.83
C TYR A 35 -12.29 -11.57 5.03
N LYS A 36 -12.18 -12.30 6.14
CA LYS A 36 -13.14 -13.38 6.45
C LYS A 36 -14.46 -12.82 6.97
N THR A 37 -14.41 -11.82 7.84
CA THR A 37 -15.62 -11.21 8.42
C THR A 37 -16.10 -9.98 7.64
N GLY A 38 -15.23 -9.36 6.85
CA GLY A 38 -15.48 -8.07 6.18
C GLY A 38 -15.42 -6.87 7.12
N ALA A 39 -14.92 -7.05 8.35
CA ALA A 39 -14.77 -5.99 9.33
C ALA A 39 -13.38 -5.36 9.26
N LEU A 40 -13.32 -4.05 9.50
CA LEU A 40 -12.07 -3.34 9.74
C LEU A 40 -11.80 -3.35 11.25
N TRP A 41 -10.69 -3.95 11.64
CA TRP A 41 -10.28 -4.09 13.04
C TRP A 41 -9.17 -3.10 13.39
N VAL A 42 -9.11 -2.74 14.66
CA VAL A 42 -7.91 -2.12 15.22
C VAL A 42 -6.93 -3.24 15.54
N ASP A 43 -5.85 -3.37 14.77
CA ASP A 43 -4.72 -4.24 15.13
C ASP A 43 -4.01 -3.66 16.35
N ARG A 44 -3.62 -2.39 16.27
CA ARG A 44 -2.94 -1.69 17.36
C ARG A 44 -2.98 -0.18 17.25
N VAL A 45 -2.73 0.49 18.36
CA VAL A 45 -2.26 1.89 18.35
C VAL A 45 -0.73 1.87 18.24
N GLY A 46 -0.16 2.64 17.32
CA GLY A 46 1.29 2.75 17.14
C GLY A 46 2.01 3.12 18.44
N LYS A 47 3.13 2.45 18.73
CA LYS A 47 3.92 2.70 19.95
C LYS A 47 4.81 3.93 19.82
N THR A 48 5.24 4.26 18.60
CA THR A 48 6.05 5.44 18.31
C THR A 48 5.16 6.68 18.16
N PRO A 49 5.68 7.88 18.42
CA PRO A 49 4.93 9.13 18.24
C PRO A 49 4.91 9.58 16.78
N ILE A 50 4.85 8.64 15.83
CA ILE A 50 4.90 8.91 14.39
C ILE A 50 3.54 8.51 13.82
N ASP A 51 2.90 9.44 13.12
CA ASP A 51 1.62 9.21 12.45
C ASP A 51 1.86 8.85 10.98
N TYR A 52 0.94 8.11 10.36
CA TYR A 52 1.01 7.81 8.93
C TYR A 52 0.99 9.12 8.13
N THR A 53 2.04 9.41 7.36
CA THR A 53 2.16 10.65 6.55
C THR A 53 1.38 10.58 5.22
N PHE A 54 0.85 9.40 4.91
CA PHE A 54 0.12 9.02 3.69
C PHE A 54 -1.12 8.20 4.05
N ASN A 55 -2.01 8.01 3.08
CA ASN A 55 -3.10 7.05 3.17
C ASN A 55 -2.54 5.65 2.86
N TYR A 56 -3.06 4.59 3.49
CA TYR A 56 -2.52 3.24 3.36
C TYR A 56 -3.62 2.19 3.30
N GLY A 57 -3.35 1.09 2.61
CA GLY A 57 -4.20 -0.09 2.67
C GLY A 57 -3.74 -1.17 1.69
N ASP A 58 -4.68 -2.04 1.34
CA ASP A 58 -4.42 -3.26 0.59
C ASP A 58 -4.93 -3.20 -0.84
N LEU A 59 -4.31 -4.00 -1.70
CA LEU A 59 -4.75 -4.19 -3.07
C LEU A 59 -5.60 -5.46 -3.21
N PRO A 60 -6.87 -5.36 -3.67
CA PRO A 60 -7.73 -6.51 -3.86
C PRO A 60 -7.16 -7.45 -4.91
N GLN A 61 -7.46 -8.74 -4.79
CA GLN A 61 -7.01 -9.76 -5.74
C GLN A 61 -5.49 -9.80 -5.96
N THR A 62 -4.69 -9.48 -4.94
CA THR A 62 -3.24 -9.66 -4.95
C THR A 62 -2.81 -10.59 -3.83
N TRP A 63 -1.70 -11.30 -4.00
CA TRP A 63 -1.10 -12.12 -2.97
C TRP A 63 0.42 -11.97 -3.01
N ASN A 64 0.98 -11.38 -1.97
CA ASN A 64 2.41 -11.35 -1.75
C ASN A 64 2.83 -12.63 -1.03
N LYS A 65 3.76 -13.37 -1.63
CA LYS A 65 4.30 -14.60 -1.01
C LYS A 65 5.40 -14.31 -0.01
N GLY A 66 5.95 -13.09 -0.01
CA GLY A 66 7.03 -12.66 0.87
C GLY A 66 6.62 -12.62 2.33
N ASP A 67 5.41 -12.12 2.59
CA ASP A 67 4.79 -11.94 3.91
C ASP A 67 3.54 -12.82 4.12
N ASN A 68 2.95 -13.35 3.03
CA ASN A 68 1.68 -14.07 3.02
C ASN A 68 0.45 -13.19 3.28
N ASP A 69 0.43 -11.99 2.72
CA ASP A 69 -0.70 -11.06 2.79
C ASP A 69 -1.05 -10.46 1.41
N PRO A 70 -2.16 -9.71 1.28
CA PRO A 70 -2.39 -8.86 0.13
C PRO A 70 -1.23 -7.87 -0.07
N LEU A 71 -1.00 -7.43 -1.30
CA LEU A 71 0.02 -6.43 -1.57
C LEU A 71 -0.41 -5.07 -1.03
N ASP A 72 0.49 -4.43 -0.28
CA ASP A 72 0.27 -3.11 0.31
C ASP A 72 0.36 -1.97 -0.71
N VAL A 73 -0.32 -0.86 -0.41
CA VAL A 73 -0.20 0.39 -1.17
C VAL A 73 -0.10 1.62 -0.27
N ILE A 74 0.86 2.47 -0.59
CA ILE A 74 1.03 3.84 -0.12
C ILE A 74 0.30 4.76 -1.10
N ILE A 75 -0.64 5.56 -0.58
CA ILE A 75 -1.53 6.39 -1.37
C ILE A 75 -1.25 7.86 -1.08
N LEU A 76 -0.78 8.57 -2.10
CA LEU A 76 -0.60 10.02 -2.03
C LEU A 76 -1.92 10.72 -2.39
N CYS A 77 -2.35 11.60 -1.49
CA CYS A 77 -3.52 12.45 -1.62
C CYS A 77 -3.38 13.63 -0.66
N SER A 78 -3.88 14.79 -1.06
CA SER A 78 -3.90 16.00 -0.21
C SER A 78 -4.85 15.84 0.99
N GLN A 79 -5.79 14.90 0.92
CA GLN A 79 -6.79 14.64 1.96
C GLN A 79 -6.55 13.29 2.65
N ALA A 80 -6.94 13.22 3.92
CA ALA A 80 -7.17 11.93 4.57
C ALA A 80 -8.45 11.30 4.00
N ILE A 81 -8.38 10.02 3.65
CA ILE A 81 -9.53 9.27 3.12
C ILE A 81 -10.14 8.44 4.25
N ALA A 82 -11.46 8.26 4.26
CA ALA A 82 -12.12 7.46 5.28
C ALA A 82 -11.73 5.98 5.17
N PRO A 83 -11.49 5.28 6.28
CA PRO A 83 -11.12 3.87 6.22
C PRO A 83 -12.32 3.01 5.82
N GLY A 84 -12.03 1.91 5.13
CA GLY A 84 -13.01 0.94 4.62
C GLY A 84 -13.67 1.28 3.30
N VAL A 85 -13.18 2.30 2.60
CA VAL A 85 -13.64 2.64 1.25
C VAL A 85 -12.71 2.08 0.18
N VAL A 86 -13.25 1.88 -1.03
CA VAL A 86 -12.45 1.55 -2.21
C VAL A 86 -12.02 2.84 -2.89
N VAL A 87 -10.73 2.96 -3.20
CA VAL A 87 -10.13 4.14 -3.83
C VAL A 87 -9.54 3.76 -5.18
N PRO A 88 -9.99 4.38 -6.30
CA PRO A 88 -9.30 4.28 -7.58
C PRO A 88 -7.99 5.07 -7.54
N LEU A 89 -6.92 4.47 -8.05
CA LEU A 89 -5.56 4.98 -7.95
C LEU A 89 -4.80 4.80 -9.27
N ARG A 90 -3.83 5.68 -9.49
CA ARG A 90 -2.83 5.53 -10.56
C ARG A 90 -1.51 5.07 -9.96
N VAL A 91 -0.95 3.98 -10.48
CA VAL A 91 0.36 3.47 -10.06
C VAL A 91 1.46 4.40 -10.58
N VAL A 92 2.40 4.76 -9.71
CA VAL A 92 3.54 5.64 -10.04
C VAL A 92 4.90 5.02 -9.67
N GLY A 93 4.94 4.02 -8.78
CA GLY A 93 6.18 3.32 -8.44
C GLY A 93 5.97 2.30 -7.34
N GLY A 94 7.04 1.94 -6.65
CA GLY A 94 6.94 1.12 -5.44
C GLY A 94 8.21 1.12 -4.59
N LEU A 95 8.07 0.77 -3.32
CA LEU A 95 9.12 0.77 -2.32
C LEU A 95 9.56 -0.67 -2.04
N LYS A 96 10.85 -0.95 -2.25
CA LYS A 96 11.46 -2.22 -1.86
C LYS A 96 11.72 -2.19 -0.36
N MET A 97 10.92 -2.91 0.40
CA MET A 97 11.02 -2.97 1.86
C MET A 97 11.14 -4.42 2.31
N VAL A 98 11.98 -4.64 3.32
CA VAL A 98 12.10 -5.91 4.03
C VAL A 98 11.74 -5.67 5.49
N ASP A 99 10.67 -6.29 5.98
CA ASP A 99 10.29 -6.28 7.39
C ASP A 99 10.75 -7.57 8.06
N SER A 100 11.73 -7.47 8.95
CA SER A 100 12.15 -8.61 9.77
C SER A 100 12.55 -9.87 8.97
N GLY A 101 13.00 -9.68 7.71
CA GLY A 101 13.40 -10.76 6.80
C GLY A 101 12.34 -11.16 5.76
N GLU A 102 11.12 -10.62 5.86
CA GLU A 102 10.03 -10.85 4.91
C GLU A 102 10.04 -9.77 3.82
N ASP A 103 9.81 -10.18 2.56
CA ASP A 103 9.69 -9.25 1.43
C ASP A 103 8.32 -8.56 1.50
N ASP A 104 8.34 -7.29 1.90
CA ASP A 104 7.20 -6.46 2.27
C ASP A 104 7.08 -5.28 1.28
N TYR A 105 7.06 -5.60 -0.01
CA TYR A 105 7.03 -4.61 -1.09
C TYR A 105 5.75 -3.79 -1.07
N LYS A 106 5.86 -2.47 -1.24
CA LYS A 106 4.72 -1.55 -1.17
C LYS A 106 4.55 -0.78 -2.45
N ILE A 107 3.36 -0.81 -3.04
CA ILE A 107 3.05 0.00 -4.21
C ILE A 107 2.95 1.47 -3.82
N LEU A 108 3.43 2.37 -4.67
CA LEU A 108 3.18 3.80 -4.57
C LEU A 108 2.19 4.22 -5.65
N ALA A 109 1.10 4.83 -5.22
CA ALA A 109 0.04 5.28 -6.11
C ALA A 109 -0.54 6.62 -5.67
N VAL A 110 -1.17 7.32 -6.62
CA VAL A 110 -1.83 8.61 -6.38
C VAL A 110 -3.34 8.48 -6.59
N ALA A 111 -4.12 9.13 -5.74
CA ALA A 111 -5.56 9.26 -5.95
C ALA A 111 -5.87 10.30 -7.03
N ASP A 112 -7.12 10.34 -7.52
CA ASP A 112 -7.60 11.42 -8.39
C ASP A 112 -7.71 12.73 -7.59
N ASP A 113 -6.58 13.43 -7.50
CA ASP A 113 -6.40 14.68 -6.78
C ASP A 113 -5.64 15.67 -7.69
N LYS A 114 -6.18 16.88 -7.82
CA LYS A 114 -5.57 17.96 -8.62
C LYS A 114 -4.13 18.29 -8.20
N PHE A 115 -3.75 18.02 -6.96
CA PHE A 115 -2.37 18.28 -6.48
C PHE A 115 -1.38 17.20 -6.92
N TYR A 116 -1.87 16.04 -7.34
CA TYR A 116 -1.06 14.91 -7.80
C TYR A 116 -1.36 14.55 -9.28
N SER A 117 -2.09 15.41 -10.01
CA SER A 117 -2.53 15.11 -11.39
C SER A 117 -1.38 14.88 -12.36
N ASP A 118 -0.27 15.58 -12.16
CA ASP A 118 0.91 15.54 -13.02
C ASP A 118 1.87 14.39 -12.68
N ILE A 119 1.65 13.69 -11.56
CA ILE A 119 2.49 12.58 -11.13
C ILE A 119 2.12 11.32 -11.92
N LYS A 120 3.10 10.80 -12.67
CA LYS A 120 2.93 9.64 -13.55
C LYS A 120 3.99 8.58 -13.34
N ASP A 121 5.10 8.92 -12.71
CA ASP A 121 6.19 8.03 -12.32
C ASP A 121 6.79 8.48 -10.98
N ILE A 122 7.59 7.62 -10.34
CA ILE A 122 8.28 7.91 -9.09
C ILE A 122 9.17 9.16 -9.21
N SER A 123 9.74 9.39 -10.38
CA SER A 123 10.58 10.55 -10.68
C SER A 123 9.84 11.89 -10.64
N ASP A 124 8.51 11.89 -10.76
CA ASP A 124 7.67 13.09 -10.64
C ASP A 124 7.35 13.44 -9.17
N VAL A 125 7.47 12.48 -8.26
CA VAL A 125 7.11 12.67 -6.84
C VAL A 125 8.11 13.60 -6.17
N ASN A 126 7.61 14.48 -5.29
CA ASN A 126 8.47 15.36 -4.52
C ASN A 126 9.45 14.55 -3.66
N LYS A 127 10.76 14.76 -3.84
CA LYS A 127 11.80 14.04 -3.10
C LYS A 127 11.63 14.12 -1.58
N LYS A 128 11.17 15.26 -1.06
CA LYS A 128 10.94 15.41 0.39
C LYS A 128 9.78 14.55 0.89
N GLU A 129 8.76 14.35 0.07
CA GLU A 129 7.64 13.47 0.39
C GLU A 129 8.10 12.00 0.40
N LEU A 130 8.97 11.61 -0.54
CA LEU A 130 9.60 10.28 -0.52
C LEU A 130 10.48 10.08 0.72
N GLU A 131 11.30 11.07 1.09
CA GLU A 131 12.13 11.05 2.32
C GLU A 131 11.25 10.91 3.59
N GLU A 132 10.12 11.61 3.66
CA GLU A 132 9.17 11.49 4.78
C GLU A 132 8.53 10.09 4.85
N ILE A 133 8.19 9.50 3.71
CA ILE A 133 7.66 8.12 3.64
C ILE A 133 8.72 7.11 4.08
N GLU A 134 9.95 7.24 3.58
CA GLU A 134 11.08 6.37 3.96
C GLU A 134 11.35 6.45 5.47
N TYR A 135 11.36 7.67 6.02
CA TYR A 135 11.54 7.88 7.46
C TYR A 135 10.42 7.19 8.25
N TYR A 136 9.16 7.37 7.85
CA TYR A 136 8.04 6.68 8.49
C TYR A 136 8.24 5.16 8.47
N MET A 137 8.53 4.58 7.29
CA MET A 137 8.66 3.12 7.13
C MET A 137 9.82 2.54 7.94
N LEU A 138 10.95 3.25 8.04
CA LEU A 138 12.10 2.82 8.85
C LEU A 138 11.79 2.83 10.35
N HIS A 139 11.03 3.81 10.84
CA HIS A 139 10.97 4.12 12.26
C HIS A 139 9.66 3.75 12.97
N TYR A 140 8.56 3.51 12.25
CA TYR A 140 7.25 3.26 12.89
C TYR A 140 7.26 2.03 13.83
N LYS A 141 8.22 1.11 13.64
CA LYS A 141 8.38 -0.13 14.41
C LYS A 141 9.57 -0.12 15.39
N ASP A 142 10.26 1.00 15.60
CA ASP A 142 11.44 1.07 16.49
C ASP A 142 11.15 0.58 17.92
N LEU A 143 10.01 0.98 18.49
CA LEU A 143 9.57 0.55 19.83
C LEU A 143 8.86 -0.81 19.84
N HIS A 144 8.85 -1.51 18.71
CA HIS A 144 8.41 -2.90 18.58
C HIS A 144 9.59 -3.89 18.57
N GLY A 145 10.84 -3.41 18.53
CA GLY A 145 12.02 -4.26 18.44
C GLY A 145 12.16 -4.99 17.11
N LYS A 146 11.45 -4.52 16.08
CA LYS A 146 11.55 -5.04 14.70
C LYS A 146 12.53 -4.19 13.89
N LYS A 147 13.11 -4.79 12.86
CA LYS A 147 14.06 -4.13 11.95
C LYS A 147 13.43 -4.02 10.56
N ILE A 148 13.44 -2.80 10.02
CA ILE A 148 13.04 -2.53 8.64
C ILE A 148 14.28 -2.18 7.83
N GLU A 149 14.35 -2.68 6.59
CA GLU A 149 15.36 -2.30 5.61
C GLU A 149 14.67 -1.80 4.34
N LEU A 150 15.12 -0.64 3.83
CA LEU A 150 14.63 -0.07 2.58
C LEU A 150 15.72 -0.17 1.52
N ASN A 151 15.36 -0.71 0.35
CA ASN A 151 16.27 -0.92 -0.77
C ASN A 151 15.97 0.05 -1.94
N GLY A 152 15.40 1.21 -1.61
CA GLY A 152 15.06 2.28 -2.53
C GLY A 152 13.74 2.05 -3.28
N TRP A 153 13.45 2.99 -4.18
CA TRP A 153 12.25 2.98 -5.00
C TRP A 153 12.48 2.30 -6.35
N ASP A 154 11.41 1.72 -6.87
CA ASP A 154 11.28 1.26 -8.23
C ASP A 154 10.34 2.18 -9.02
N ASP A 155 10.56 2.22 -10.34
CA ASP A 155 9.72 2.95 -11.28
C ASP A 155 8.33 2.32 -11.46
N LYS A 156 7.45 3.05 -12.14
CA LYS A 156 6.08 2.59 -12.42
C LYS A 156 6.05 1.23 -13.13
N GLU A 157 6.91 1.02 -14.11
CA GLU A 157 6.87 -0.20 -14.92
C GLU A 157 7.34 -1.43 -14.15
N THR A 158 8.28 -1.26 -13.23
CA THR A 158 8.70 -2.33 -12.31
C THR A 158 7.61 -2.63 -11.30
N ALA A 159 6.97 -1.61 -10.72
CA ALA A 159 5.83 -1.78 -9.82
C ALA A 159 4.66 -2.54 -10.47
N LYS A 160 4.32 -2.21 -11.74
CA LYS A 160 3.30 -2.92 -12.53
C LYS A 160 3.63 -4.40 -12.74
N LYS A 161 4.91 -4.76 -12.93
CA LYS A 161 5.33 -6.17 -13.05
C LYS A 161 5.15 -6.92 -11.72
N ILE A 162 5.45 -6.28 -10.60
CA ILE A 162 5.24 -6.86 -9.26
C ILE A 162 3.75 -7.05 -9.00
N LEU A 163 2.91 -6.07 -9.33
CA LEU A 163 1.45 -6.18 -9.29
C LEU A 163 0.94 -7.37 -10.10
N ALA A 164 1.35 -7.47 -11.36
CA ALA A 164 0.95 -8.57 -12.24
C ALA A 164 1.30 -9.93 -11.62
N LYS A 165 2.52 -10.06 -11.08
CA LYS A 165 2.97 -11.28 -10.39
C LYS A 165 2.13 -11.58 -9.14
N CYS A 166 1.87 -10.60 -8.29
CA CYS A 166 1.06 -10.79 -7.07
C CYS A 166 -0.39 -11.13 -7.43
N HIS A 167 -0.93 -10.57 -8.51
CA HIS A 167 -2.25 -10.92 -9.02
C HIS A 167 -2.30 -12.36 -9.54
N GLU A 168 -1.30 -12.81 -10.30
CA GLU A 168 -1.20 -14.22 -10.72
C GLU A 168 -1.10 -15.17 -9.53
N ASP A 169 -0.33 -14.80 -8.50
CA ASP A 169 -0.14 -15.61 -7.30
C ASP A 169 -1.43 -15.70 -6.47
N TYR A 170 -2.22 -14.63 -6.44
CA TYR A 170 -3.59 -14.65 -5.91
C TYR A 170 -4.46 -15.66 -6.65
N LYS A 171 -4.47 -15.62 -8.00
CA LYS A 171 -5.26 -16.55 -8.81
C LYS A 171 -4.89 -18.01 -8.52
N LYS A 172 -3.59 -18.31 -8.43
CA LYS A 172 -3.08 -19.64 -8.09
C LYS A 172 -3.49 -20.09 -6.69
N LYS A 173 -3.46 -19.17 -5.71
CA LYS A 173 -3.77 -19.49 -4.30
C LYS A 173 -5.27 -19.71 -4.07
N PHE A 174 -6.12 -18.87 -4.66
CA PHE A 174 -7.55 -18.85 -4.38
C PHE A 174 -8.43 -19.47 -5.48
N GLY A 175 -7.84 -19.86 -6.62
CA GLY A 175 -8.56 -20.50 -7.73
C GLY A 175 -9.57 -19.57 -8.41
N LYS A 176 -9.32 -18.26 -8.36
CA LYS A 176 -10.14 -17.20 -8.96
C LYS A 176 -9.41 -16.54 -10.12
#